data_AF-A0A9J6DUM8-F1
#
_entry.id   AF-A0A9J6DUM8-F1
#
_cell.length_a   1.000
_cell.length_b   1.000
_cell.length_c   1.000
_cell.angle_alpha   90.00
_cell.angle_beta   90.00
_cell.angle_gamma   90.00
#
_symmetry.space_group_name_H-M   'P 1'
#
loop_
_entity.id
_entity.type
_entity.pdbx_description
1 polymer ?
#
loop_
_entity_poly.entity_id
_entity_poly.type
_entity_poly.pdbx_seq_one_letter_code
_entity_poly.pdbx_strand_id
1 'polypeptide(L)'
;MRFPEKSVREVLSVVSEDTGISPRTVAKLKAERLRGPLVSPKKRAREVKISSSRTVKHDSLTIHAIRLKVHSMYAKKEIPTLDSVIRAVNEDYDLPNFTKTTLWRLMKDIGFTSAKRKRNLALIERSDIIAWCRRYLRAIKKF
;
A
#
# COMPACT_ATOMS: atom_id res chain seq x y z
N MET A 1 -2.64 -42.93 -20.53
CA MET A 1 -3.91 -43.67 -20.65
C MET A 1 -4.31 -43.70 -22.12
N ARG A 2 -4.11 -44.82 -22.82
CA ARG A 2 -4.56 -45.01 -24.20
C ARG A 2 -5.75 -45.95 -24.15
N PHE A 3 -6.94 -45.44 -24.46
CA PHE A 3 -8.13 -46.25 -24.77
C PHE A 3 -8.29 -46.21 -26.29
N PRO A 4 -7.66 -47.13 -27.04
CA PRO A 4 -7.70 -47.10 -28.51
C PRO A 4 -9.09 -47.43 -29.08
N GLU A 5 -9.93 -48.12 -28.30
CA GLU A 5 -11.27 -48.57 -28.69
C GLU A 5 -12.39 -47.55 -28.41
N LYS A 6 -12.17 -46.59 -27.49
CA LYS A 6 -13.23 -45.70 -27.00
C LYS A 6 -13.21 -44.37 -27.75
N SER A 7 -14.39 -43.87 -28.09
CA SER A 7 -14.53 -42.55 -28.71
C SER A 7 -14.06 -41.47 -27.73
N VAL A 8 -13.43 -40.41 -28.24
CA VAL A 8 -12.97 -39.27 -27.41
C VAL A 8 -14.12 -38.69 -26.59
N ARG A 9 -15.35 -38.73 -27.11
CA ARG A 9 -16.55 -38.26 -26.40
C ARG A 9 -16.89 -39.11 -25.18
N GLU A 10 -16.76 -40.44 -25.28
CA GLU A 10 -17.02 -41.38 -24.18
C GLU A 10 -15.96 -41.24 -23.09
N VAL A 11 -14.70 -41.01 -23.46
CA VAL A 11 -13.64 -40.76 -22.47
C VAL A 11 -13.89 -39.46 -21.72
N LEU A 12 -14.38 -38.42 -22.40
CA LEU A 12 -14.72 -37.14 -21.76
C LEU A 12 -15.97 -37.23 -20.87
N SER A 13 -16.95 -38.08 -21.19
CA SER A 13 -18.14 -38.29 -20.35
C SER A 13 -17.78 -39.03 -19.06
N VAL A 14 -17.00 -40.11 -19.16
CA VAL A 14 -16.53 -40.85 -17.97
C VAL A 14 -15.73 -39.94 -17.03
N VAL A 15 -14.77 -39.18 -17.57
CA VAL A 15 -13.99 -38.24 -16.75
C VAL A 15 -14.87 -37.14 -16.16
N SER A 16 -15.91 -36.70 -16.87
CA SER A 16 -16.87 -35.72 -16.36
C SER A 16 -17.69 -36.27 -15.20
N GLU A 17 -18.12 -37.53 -15.27
CA GLU A 17 -18.84 -38.21 -14.19
C GLU A 17 -17.95 -38.39 -12.96
N ASP A 18 -16.72 -38.85 -13.16
CA ASP A 18 -15.76 -39.07 -12.07
C ASP A 18 -15.32 -37.77 -11.37
N THR A 19 -15.16 -36.69 -12.14
CA THR A 19 -14.64 -35.40 -11.62
C THR A 19 -15.73 -34.39 -11.26
N GLY A 20 -16.98 -34.62 -11.66
CA GLY A 20 -18.08 -33.67 -11.50
C GLY A 20 -17.92 -32.37 -12.32
N ILE A 21 -17.01 -32.35 -13.31
CA ILE A 21 -16.70 -31.18 -14.12
C ILE A 21 -17.23 -31.40 -15.54
N SER A 22 -17.87 -30.38 -16.14
CA SER A 22 -18.46 -30.52 -17.47
C SER A 22 -17.49 -31.07 -18.53
N PRO A 23 -17.94 -31.93 -19.48
CA PRO A 23 -17.06 -32.54 -20.48
C PRO A 23 -16.30 -31.50 -21.33
N ARG A 24 -16.92 -30.34 -21.58
CA ARG A 24 -16.31 -29.21 -22.29
C ARG A 24 -15.13 -28.62 -21.52
N THR A 25 -15.27 -28.47 -20.21
CA THR A 25 -14.20 -27.94 -19.35
C THR A 25 -13.04 -28.93 -19.28
N VAL A 26 -13.31 -30.24 -19.17
CA VAL A 26 -12.27 -31.28 -19.22
C VAL A 26 -11.50 -31.24 -20.54
N ALA A 27 -12.20 -31.14 -21.67
CA ALA A 27 -11.57 -31.02 -22.99
C ALA A 27 -10.71 -29.75 -23.10
N LYS A 28 -11.20 -28.62 -22.57
CA LYS A 28 -10.47 -27.35 -22.53
C LYS A 28 -9.21 -27.45 -21.67
N LEU A 29 -9.30 -28.01 -20.47
CA LEU A 29 -8.16 -28.22 -19.57
C LEU A 29 -7.10 -29.13 -20.20
N LYS A 30 -7.51 -30.20 -20.89
CA LYS A 30 -6.61 -31.07 -21.64
C LYS A 30 -5.87 -30.28 -22.73
N ALA A 31 -6.58 -29.46 -23.51
CA ALA A 31 -5.99 -28.64 -24.55
C ALA A 31 -5.04 -27.57 -23.98
N GLU A 32 -5.39 -26.93 -22.86
CA GLU A 32 -4.53 -25.96 -22.16
C GLU A 32 -3.27 -26.63 -21.61
N ARG A 33 -3.39 -27.82 -21.04
CA ARG A 33 -2.24 -28.60 -20.54
C ARG A 33 -1.29 -29.03 -21.66
N LEU A 34 -1.81 -29.34 -22.85
CA LEU A 34 -0.98 -29.64 -24.02
C LEU A 34 -0.18 -28.42 -24.51
N ARG A 35 -0.70 -27.21 -24.29
CA ARG A 35 -0.03 -25.94 -24.65
C ARG A 35 1.02 -25.51 -23.63
N GLY A 36 0.98 -26.03 -22.39
CA GLY A 36 1.94 -25.74 -21.35
C GLY A 36 1.45 -26.05 -19.94
N PRO A 37 2.20 -25.63 -18.89
CA PRO A 37 1.74 -25.75 -17.51
C PRO A 37 0.40 -25.03 -17.31
N LEU A 38 -0.53 -25.66 -16.59
CA LEU A 38 -1.79 -25.02 -16.24
C LEU A 38 -1.50 -23.86 -15.28
N VAL A 39 -2.02 -22.68 -15.60
CA VAL A 39 -1.89 -21.49 -14.76
C VAL A 39 -3.28 -21.09 -14.30
N SER A 40 -3.41 -20.82 -13.00
CA SER A 40 -4.64 -20.29 -12.45
C SER A 40 -5.03 -18.98 -13.15
N PRO A 41 -6.33 -18.76 -13.45
CA PRO A 41 -6.78 -17.49 -14.02
C PRO A 41 -6.26 -16.32 -13.17
N LYS A 42 -5.43 -15.45 -13.77
CA LYS A 42 -4.94 -14.26 -13.08
C LYS A 42 -6.12 -13.31 -12.89
N LYS A 43 -6.40 -12.92 -11.64
CA LYS A 43 -7.28 -11.78 -11.39
C LYS A 43 -6.67 -10.57 -12.10
N ARG A 44 -7.44 -9.89 -12.95
CA ARG A 44 -6.99 -8.63 -13.53
C ARG A 44 -6.62 -7.69 -12.37
N ALA A 45 -5.41 -7.12 -12.41
CA ALA A 45 -5.05 -6.10 -11.45
C ALA A 45 -6.09 -4.97 -11.56
N ARG A 46 -6.56 -4.45 -10.42
CA ARG A 46 -7.38 -3.24 -10.46
C ARG A 46 -6.53 -2.14 -11.08
N GLU A 47 -7.03 -1.53 -12.14
CA GLU A 47 -6.45 -0.33 -12.70
C GLU A 47 -6.67 0.81 -11.71
N VAL A 48 -5.71 1.03 -10.81
CA VAL A 48 -5.77 2.11 -9.84
C VAL A 48 -5.44 3.39 -10.59
N LYS A 49 -6.46 4.22 -10.87
CA LYS A 49 -6.26 5.54 -11.49
C LYS A 49 -5.30 6.36 -10.61
N ILE A 50 -4.31 7.02 -11.22
CA ILE A 50 -3.31 7.84 -10.50
C ILE A 50 -4.01 8.93 -9.65
N SER A 51 -5.13 9.46 -10.12
CA SER A 51 -5.97 10.43 -9.41
C SER A 51 -6.54 9.92 -8.07
N SER A 52 -6.60 8.61 -7.86
CA SER A 52 -7.05 8.00 -6.61
C SER A 52 -5.93 7.79 -5.59
N SER A 53 -4.68 8.10 -5.95
CA SER A 53 -3.57 8.09 -5.00
C SER A 53 -3.84 9.07 -3.88
N ARG A 54 -3.56 8.68 -2.63
CA ARG A 54 -3.81 9.53 -1.45
C ARG A 54 -2.96 10.80 -1.48
N THR A 55 -1.78 10.74 -2.07
CA THR A 55 -0.90 11.90 -2.29
C THR A 55 -1.41 12.87 -3.36
N VAL A 56 -2.25 12.39 -4.28
CA VAL A 56 -2.90 13.22 -5.32
C VAL A 56 -4.24 13.75 -4.81
N LYS A 57 -4.94 12.95 -3.99
CA LYS A 57 -6.23 13.32 -3.38
C LYS A 57 -6.09 14.43 -2.34
N HIS A 58 -5.01 14.43 -1.56
CA HIS A 58 -4.72 15.50 -0.61
C HIS A 58 -3.70 16.43 -1.23
N ASP A 59 -3.99 17.73 -1.22
CA ASP A 59 -3.08 18.74 -1.78
C ASP A 59 -1.72 18.71 -1.06
N SER A 60 -0.69 19.12 -1.78
CA SER A 60 0.67 19.31 -1.30
C SER A 60 0.72 20.18 -0.02
N LEU A 61 -0.14 21.19 0.09
CA LEU A 61 -0.25 22.05 1.26
C LEU A 61 -0.74 21.27 2.49
N THR A 62 -1.78 20.44 2.32
CA THR A 62 -2.30 19.58 3.39
C THR A 62 -1.24 18.59 3.87
N ILE A 63 -0.52 17.97 2.92
CA ILE A 63 0.59 17.06 3.21
C ILE A 63 1.68 17.79 4.00
N HIS A 64 2.02 19.01 3.61
CA HIS A 64 3.00 19.84 4.30
C HIS A 64 2.55 20.19 5.72
N ALA A 65 1.30 20.59 5.90
CA ALA A 65 0.73 20.92 7.21
C ALA A 65 0.75 19.72 8.17
N ILE A 66 0.40 18.51 7.71
CA ILE A 66 0.52 17.28 8.51
C ILE A 66 1.98 17.03 8.90
N ARG A 67 2.92 17.20 7.97
CA ARG A 67 4.36 17.06 8.25
C ARG A 67 4.82 18.04 9.33
N LEU A 68 4.36 19.30 9.26
CA LEU A 68 4.66 20.32 10.26
C LEU A 68 4.09 19.97 11.64
N LYS A 69 2.86 19.45 11.72
CA LYS A 69 2.28 18.98 13.00
C LYS A 69 3.10 17.87 13.64
N VAL A 70 3.59 16.91 12.84
CA VAL A 70 4.47 15.85 13.36
C VAL A 70 5.80 16.44 13.86
N HIS A 71 6.43 17.35 13.11
CA HIS A 71 7.67 17.99 13.53
C HIS A 71 7.51 18.89 14.76
N SER A 72 6.36 19.56 14.92
CA SER A 72 6.11 20.39 16.09
C SER A 72 6.01 19.55 17.38
N MET A 73 5.48 18.32 17.31
CA MET A 73 5.50 17.38 18.43
C MET A 73 6.94 17.01 18.83
N TYR A 74 7.80 16.71 17.85
CA TYR A 74 9.22 16.47 18.12
C TYR A 74 9.90 17.71 18.74
N ALA A 75 9.57 18.92 18.27
CA ALA A 75 10.11 20.15 18.86
C ALA A 75 9.70 20.33 20.33
N LYS A 76 8.50 19.89 20.71
CA LYS A 76 8.01 19.85 22.10
C LYS A 76 8.56 18.68 22.91
N LYS A 77 9.44 17.86 22.34
CA LYS A 77 9.99 16.61 22.92
C LYS A 77 8.93 15.54 23.18
N GLU A 78 7.81 15.60 22.48
CA GLU A 78 6.75 14.59 22.52
C GLU A 78 6.94 13.60 21.37
N ILE A 79 6.73 12.30 21.63
CA ILE A 79 6.79 11.30 20.57
C ILE A 79 5.45 11.30 19.82
N PRO A 80 5.44 11.61 18.51
CA PRO A 80 4.21 11.60 17.74
C PRO A 80 3.71 10.15 17.61
N THR A 81 2.58 9.89 18.23
CA THR A 81 1.80 8.66 18.02
C THR A 81 0.76 8.91 16.95
N LEU A 82 0.26 7.85 16.32
CA LEU A 82 -0.78 8.00 15.32
C LEU A 82 -2.02 8.70 15.91
N ASP A 83 -2.41 8.36 17.13
CA ASP A 83 -3.56 8.97 17.81
C ASP A 83 -3.34 10.43 18.19
N SER A 84 -2.13 10.79 18.64
CA SER A 84 -1.82 12.20 18.93
C SER A 84 -1.83 13.05 17.65
N VAL A 85 -1.31 12.52 16.55
CA VAL A 85 -1.30 13.22 15.25
C VAL A 85 -2.72 13.35 14.69
N ILE A 86 -3.56 12.31 14.76
CA ILE A 86 -4.96 12.40 14.33
C ILE A 86 -5.69 13.50 15.10
N ARG A 87 -5.54 13.52 16.43
CA ARG A 87 -6.17 14.55 17.26
C ARG A 87 -5.71 15.94 16.85
N ALA A 88 -4.39 16.15 16.75
CA ALA A 88 -3.83 17.46 16.40
C ALA A 88 -4.15 17.94 14.98
N VAL A 89 -4.47 17.02 14.06
CA VAL A 89 -4.90 17.33 12.69
C VAL A 89 -6.40 17.63 12.64
N ASN A 90 -7.23 16.83 13.31
CA ASN A 90 -8.69 17.01 13.29
C ASN A 90 -9.17 18.17 14.18
N GLU A 91 -8.37 18.60 15.16
CA GLU A 91 -8.61 19.82 15.94
C GLU A 91 -8.33 21.11 15.14
N ASP A 92 -7.60 21.00 14.02
CA ASP A 92 -7.22 22.14 13.20
C ASP A 92 -8.29 22.39 12.13
N TYR A 93 -8.97 23.54 12.21
CA TYR A 93 -10.07 23.89 11.29
C TYR A 93 -9.59 24.04 9.83
N ASP A 94 -8.30 24.37 9.64
CA ASP A 94 -7.72 24.56 8.31
C ASP A 94 -7.36 23.22 7.63
N LEU A 95 -7.41 22.10 8.37
CA LEU A 95 -7.16 20.76 7.83
C LEU A 95 -8.45 19.95 7.71
N PRO A 96 -8.56 19.08 6.69
CA PRO A 96 -9.67 18.15 6.60
C PRO A 96 -9.58 17.09 7.70
N ASN A 97 -10.73 16.59 8.14
CA ASN A 97 -10.77 15.49 9.10
C ASN A 97 -10.30 14.18 8.47
N PHE A 98 -9.43 13.47 9.19
CA PHE A 98 -8.90 12.17 8.79
C PHE A 98 -9.34 11.05 9.72
N THR A 99 -9.59 9.88 9.12
CA THR A 99 -9.69 8.62 9.87
C THR A 99 -8.31 8.04 10.15
N LYS A 100 -8.20 7.23 11.21
CA LYS A 100 -6.94 6.64 11.67
C LYS A 100 -6.18 5.87 10.59
N THR A 101 -6.90 5.04 9.84
CA THR A 101 -6.33 4.23 8.76
C THR A 101 -5.88 5.10 7.58
N THR A 102 -6.63 6.14 7.24
CA THR A 102 -6.29 7.05 6.14
C THR A 102 -5.04 7.85 6.46
N LEU A 103 -4.97 8.45 7.66
CA LEU A 103 -3.81 9.22 8.08
C LEU A 103 -2.56 8.33 8.17
N TRP A 104 -2.68 7.13 8.74
CA TRP A 104 -1.54 6.21 8.82
C TRP A 104 -0.97 5.86 7.45
N ARG A 105 -1.84 5.54 6.49
CA ARG A 105 -1.38 5.25 5.13
C ARG A 105 -0.76 6.50 4.50
N LEU A 106 -1.39 7.68 4.67
CA LEU A 106 -0.88 8.94 4.12
C LEU A 106 0.51 9.27 4.69
N MET A 107 0.70 9.12 6.00
CA MET A 107 2.01 9.29 6.64
C MET A 107 3.06 8.33 6.07
N LYS A 108 2.70 7.07 5.80
CA LYS A 108 3.61 6.13 5.13
C LYS A 108 4.01 6.59 3.74
N ASP A 109 3.06 7.06 2.94
CA ASP A 109 3.35 7.58 1.59
C ASP A 109 4.28 8.80 1.63
N ILE A 110 4.16 9.64 2.66
CA ILE A 110 4.98 10.86 2.88
C ILE A 110 6.41 10.53 3.39
N GLY A 111 6.66 9.27 3.75
CA GLY A 111 7.96 8.75 4.18
C GLY A 111 8.10 8.53 5.69
N PHE A 112 7.03 8.64 6.48
CA PHE A 112 7.08 8.33 7.90
C PHE A 112 6.97 6.82 8.15
N THR A 113 7.77 6.32 9.08
CA THR A 113 7.75 4.91 9.51
C THR A 113 7.28 4.79 10.96
N SER A 114 6.43 3.80 11.22
CA SER A 114 6.05 3.44 12.59
C SER A 114 7.02 2.38 13.12
N ALA A 115 7.57 2.60 14.32
CA ALA A 115 8.43 1.64 14.99
C ALA A 115 7.91 1.38 16.40
N LYS A 116 7.91 0.11 16.83
CA LYS A 116 7.66 -0.24 18.23
C LYS A 116 8.88 0.18 19.06
N ARG A 117 8.66 0.86 20.18
CA ARG A 117 9.72 1.31 21.07
C ARG A 117 9.48 0.80 22.49
N LYS A 118 10.56 0.41 23.17
CA LYS A 118 10.51 0.02 24.60
C LYS A 118 10.58 1.22 25.56
N ARG A 119 11.24 2.30 25.14
CA ARG A 119 11.38 3.55 25.92
C ARG A 119 10.77 4.72 25.16
N ASN A 120 10.12 5.62 25.89
CA ASN A 120 9.58 6.88 25.37
C ASN A 120 10.67 7.94 25.20
N LEU A 121 11.82 7.54 24.64
CA LEU A 121 12.91 8.44 24.32
C LEU A 121 13.07 8.45 22.80
N ALA A 122 13.06 9.64 22.23
CA ALA A 122 13.51 9.88 20.86
C ALA A 122 14.79 10.69 20.93
N LEU A 123 15.83 10.26 20.22
CA LEU A 123 16.96 11.13 19.95
C LEU A 123 16.47 12.19 18.96
N ILE A 124 16.28 13.40 19.45
CA ILE A 124 15.83 14.54 18.65
C ILE A 124 17.03 15.48 18.54
N GLU A 125 17.29 15.97 17.34
CA GLU A 125 18.35 16.95 17.12
C GLU A 125 18.08 18.20 17.96
N ARG A 126 19.17 18.74 18.52
CA ARG A 126 19.12 20.00 19.26
C ARG A 126 18.78 21.13 18.27
N SER A 127 17.99 22.11 18.73
CA SER A 127 17.41 23.15 17.85
C SER A 127 18.46 24.01 17.14
N ASP A 128 19.62 24.20 17.76
CA ASP A 128 20.80 24.86 17.20
C ASP A 128 21.42 24.08 16.03
N ILE A 129 21.53 22.74 16.15
CA ILE A 129 22.02 21.86 15.07
C ILE A 129 21.09 21.98 13.86
N ILE A 130 19.77 21.92 14.08
CA ILE A 130 18.78 22.09 13.01
C ILE A 130 18.93 23.47 12.34
N ALA A 131 19.16 24.52 13.14
CA ALA A 131 19.36 25.88 12.62
C ALA A 131 20.64 25.98 11.78
N TRP A 132 21.74 25.36 12.21
CA TRP A 132 22.99 25.30 11.45
C TRP A 132 22.81 24.56 10.12
N CYS A 133 22.18 23.38 10.13
CA CYS A 133 21.87 22.64 8.90
C CYS A 133 21.03 23.49 7.93
N ARG A 134 20.01 24.21 8.42
CA ARG A 134 19.20 25.11 7.58
C ARG A 134 20.01 26.26 7.00
N ARG A 135 20.90 26.88 7.78
CA ARG A 135 21.78 27.95 7.30
C ARG A 135 22.73 27.43 6.23
N TYR A 136 23.34 26.27 6.46
CA TYR A 136 24.24 25.62 5.53
C TYR A 136 23.57 25.32 4.18
N LEU A 137 22.40 24.69 4.19
CA LEU A 137 21.65 24.40 2.96
C LEU A 137 21.25 25.66 2.18
N ARG A 138 20.88 26.74 2.89
CA ARG A 138 20.62 28.04 2.27
C ARG A 138 21.87 28.68 1.68
N ALA A 139 23.02 28.50 2.33
CA ALA A 139 24.29 29.00 1.84
C ALA A 139 24.68 28.30 0.53
N ILE A 140 24.61 26.97 0.48
CA ILE A 140 24.92 26.20 -0.74
C ILE A 140 24.01 26.60 -1.90
N LYS A 141 22.71 26.79 -1.66
CA LYS A 141 21.76 27.15 -2.72
C LYS A 141 22.04 28.52 -3.38
N LYS A 142 22.82 29.39 -2.71
CA LYS A 142 23.19 30.71 -3.24
C LYS A 142 24.37 30.65 -4.23
N PHE A 143 25.12 29.55 -4.23
CA PHE A 143 26.19 29.26 -5.17
C PHE A 143 25.68 28.29 -6.25
#